data_AF-M3HNN0-F1
#
_entry.id   AF-M3HNN0-F1
#
_cell.length_a   1.000
_cell.length_b   1.000
_cell.length_c   1.000
_cell.angle_alpha   90.00
_cell.angle_beta   90.00
_cell.angle_gamma   90.00
#
_symmetry.space_group_name_H-M   'P 1'
#
loop_
_entity.id
_entity.type
_entity.pdbx_description
1 polymer ?
#
loop_
_entity_poly.entity_id
_entity_poly.type
_entity_poly.pdbx_seq_one_letter_code
_entity_poly.pdbx_strand_id
1 'polypeptide(L)'
;MKTEVKSYYKYWGKADKEGNYHLLAYHCFDVAAVGEVYLSQNETLCTHFSRKLGIDPITFKNLFVFFLVLHDLGKFSDCFQSLIPNVKSALDNSNPPIGSYSIRHDSLGYIFWGKWILKDERFGNYDGLLTEQNWLSWNGLRSSKDKSYFTEFLDVLIRCVTGHHGRPPSKNGYSGQTAVSLDSHFTEADRSAALDFSKEVNRILSPNLNFDGDFKTLYNSALRISFWLAGLSVLCDWIGSNAEIFKYHQTPIDLEEYYTKISLKRALEAINRSGLLPSKITFNKD
;
A
#
# COMPACT_ATOMS: atom_id res chain seq x y z
N MET A 1 -31.37 -4.05 -10.83
CA MET A 1 -30.21 -3.21 -11.20
C MET A 1 -28.97 -4.07 -11.12
N LYS A 2 -28.24 -4.29 -12.22
CA LYS A 2 -26.91 -4.89 -12.13
C LYS A 2 -26.04 -3.87 -11.40
N THR A 3 -25.51 -4.21 -10.24
CA THR A 3 -24.49 -3.39 -9.57
C THR A 3 -23.33 -3.20 -10.54
N GLU A 4 -23.05 -1.95 -10.87
CA GLU A 4 -21.92 -1.60 -11.74
C GLU A 4 -20.62 -2.04 -11.06
N VAL A 5 -19.78 -2.75 -11.79
CA VAL A 5 -18.50 -3.25 -11.26
C VAL A 5 -17.61 -2.04 -10.99
N LYS A 6 -17.05 -1.96 -9.78
CA LYS A 6 -16.19 -0.85 -9.35
C LYS A 6 -15.00 -0.69 -10.29
N SER A 7 -14.67 0.55 -10.63
CA SER A 7 -13.67 0.89 -11.66
C SER A 7 -12.27 0.35 -11.38
N TYR A 8 -11.87 0.25 -10.11
CA TYR A 8 -10.56 -0.29 -9.72
C TYR A 8 -10.38 -1.79 -10.02
N TYR A 9 -11.45 -2.51 -10.38
CA TYR A 9 -11.35 -3.89 -10.87
C TYR A 9 -10.94 -4.00 -12.35
N LYS A 10 -10.75 -2.88 -13.05
CA LYS A 10 -10.28 -2.85 -14.44
C LYS A 10 -8.74 -2.83 -14.58
N TYR A 11 -8.03 -3.13 -13.50
CA TYR A 11 -6.58 -3.03 -13.42
C TYR A 11 -5.97 -4.36 -12.99
N TRP A 12 -4.92 -4.80 -13.67
CA TRP A 12 -4.16 -6.01 -13.31
C TRP A 12 -2.96 -5.64 -12.44
N GLY A 13 -2.65 -6.48 -11.44
CA GLY A 13 -1.48 -6.37 -10.58
C GLY A 13 -0.38 -7.38 -10.92
N LYS A 14 -0.79 -8.57 -11.40
CA LYS A 14 0.08 -9.63 -11.95
C LYS A 14 -0.57 -10.19 -13.21
N ALA A 15 0.24 -10.63 -14.16
CA ALA A 15 -0.24 -11.34 -15.34
C ALA A 15 0.86 -12.27 -15.87
N ASP A 16 0.45 -13.33 -16.55
CA ASP A 16 1.34 -14.28 -17.21
C ASP A 16 1.34 -14.09 -18.74
N LYS A 17 2.09 -14.95 -19.44
CA LYS A 17 2.23 -14.88 -20.90
C LYS A 17 1.00 -15.43 -21.62
N GLU A 18 0.24 -16.28 -20.95
CA GLU A 18 -0.98 -16.92 -21.41
C GLU A 18 -2.18 -15.98 -21.37
N GLY A 19 -2.03 -14.81 -20.75
CA GLY A 19 -3.08 -13.80 -20.63
C GLY A 19 -3.96 -13.97 -19.40
N ASN A 20 -3.61 -14.88 -18.48
CA ASN A 20 -4.21 -14.88 -17.16
C ASN A 20 -3.67 -13.72 -16.34
N TYR A 21 -4.49 -13.21 -15.45
CA TYR A 21 -4.14 -12.06 -14.65
C TYR A 21 -4.77 -12.12 -13.27
N HIS A 22 -4.17 -11.38 -12.36
CA HIS A 22 -4.71 -11.13 -11.05
C HIS A 22 -5.05 -9.65 -10.92
N LEU A 23 -6.27 -9.35 -10.48
CA LEU A 23 -6.69 -7.97 -10.27
C LEU A 23 -5.78 -7.24 -9.28
N LEU A 24 -5.45 -5.99 -9.59
CA LEU A 24 -4.54 -5.16 -8.82
C LEU A 24 -5.01 -4.98 -7.38
N ALA A 25 -6.29 -4.65 -7.19
CA ALA A 25 -6.88 -4.48 -5.87
C ALA A 25 -6.70 -5.74 -4.99
N TYR A 26 -6.82 -6.93 -5.58
CA TYR A 26 -6.64 -8.19 -4.86
C TYR A 26 -5.19 -8.47 -4.52
N HIS A 27 -4.25 -8.23 -5.44
CA HIS A 27 -2.83 -8.37 -5.12
C HIS A 27 -2.42 -7.43 -3.97
N CYS A 28 -2.88 -6.18 -4.00
CA CYS A 28 -2.65 -5.23 -2.92
C CYS A 28 -3.13 -5.77 -1.56
N PHE A 29 -4.33 -6.33 -1.51
CA PHE A 29 -4.90 -6.91 -0.28
C PHE A 29 -4.25 -8.24 0.12
N ASP A 30 -3.74 -9.03 -0.83
CA ASP A 30 -2.96 -10.24 -0.54
C ASP A 30 -1.64 -9.86 0.17
N VAL A 31 -0.94 -8.84 -0.30
CA VAL A 31 0.28 -8.32 0.35
C VAL A 31 -0.02 -7.73 1.72
N ALA A 32 -1.13 -6.98 1.85
CA ALA A 32 -1.60 -6.47 3.15
C ALA A 32 -1.92 -7.59 4.15
N ALA A 33 -2.61 -8.65 3.68
CA ALA A 33 -2.94 -9.82 4.49
C ALA A 33 -1.69 -10.55 4.99
N VAL A 34 -0.66 -10.67 4.15
CA VAL A 34 0.64 -11.23 4.57
C VAL A 34 1.22 -10.42 5.72
N GLY A 35 1.25 -9.10 5.61
CA GLY A 35 1.72 -8.22 6.69
C GLY A 35 0.90 -8.35 7.97
N GLU A 36 -0.43 -8.41 7.85
CA GLU A 36 -1.32 -8.57 9.00
C GLU A 36 -1.09 -9.89 9.73
N VAL A 37 -1.08 -11.00 8.99
CA VAL A 37 -0.87 -12.34 9.53
C VAL A 37 0.53 -12.45 10.14
N TYR A 38 1.56 -11.98 9.45
CA TYR A 38 2.93 -12.06 9.94
C TYR A 38 3.12 -11.31 11.25
N LEU A 39 2.62 -10.07 11.35
CA LEU A 39 2.70 -9.28 12.58
C LEU A 39 1.83 -9.85 13.71
N SER A 40 0.72 -10.51 13.39
CA SER A 40 -0.14 -11.17 14.37
C SER A 40 0.49 -12.46 14.91
N GLN A 41 1.22 -13.20 14.09
CA GLN A 41 1.91 -14.44 14.51
C GLN A 41 3.33 -14.20 15.05
N ASN A 42 3.94 -13.04 14.75
CA ASN A 42 5.23 -12.61 15.28
C ASN A 42 5.05 -11.42 16.24
N GLU A 43 4.39 -11.68 17.37
CA GLU A 43 4.05 -10.67 18.38
C GLU A 43 5.29 -9.92 18.91
N THR A 44 6.44 -10.60 19.01
CA THR A 44 7.71 -10.01 19.45
C THR A 44 8.16 -8.91 18.50
N LEU A 45 8.11 -9.16 17.19
CA LEU A 45 8.49 -8.15 16.19
C LEU A 45 7.50 -6.98 16.16
N CYS A 46 6.19 -7.28 16.21
CA CYS A 46 5.15 -6.27 16.27
C CYS A 46 5.33 -5.34 17.49
N THR A 47 5.53 -5.94 18.67
CA THR A 47 5.80 -5.21 19.93
C THR A 47 7.11 -4.43 19.87
N HIS A 48 8.13 -4.97 19.20
CA HIS A 48 9.40 -4.27 19.05
C HIS A 48 9.23 -2.95 18.29
N PHE A 49 8.57 -2.97 17.12
CA PHE A 49 8.34 -1.77 16.34
C PHE A 49 7.36 -0.81 17.02
N SER A 50 6.30 -1.33 17.64
CA SER A 50 5.32 -0.50 18.36
C SER A 50 5.99 0.30 19.49
N ARG A 51 6.86 -0.35 20.28
CA ARG A 51 7.65 0.30 21.35
C ARG A 51 8.61 1.35 20.82
N LYS A 52 9.22 1.14 19.63
CA LYS A 52 10.10 2.15 19.01
C LYS A 52 9.31 3.40 18.60
N LEU A 53 8.10 3.22 18.09
CA LEU A 53 7.22 4.31 17.67
C LEU A 53 6.49 4.97 18.84
N GLY A 54 6.35 4.30 19.98
CA GLY A 54 5.58 4.81 21.12
C GLY A 54 4.07 4.69 20.92
N ILE A 55 3.62 3.72 20.12
CA ILE A 55 2.20 3.39 19.88
C ILE A 55 1.95 1.93 20.30
N ASP A 56 0.69 1.58 20.57
CA ASP A 56 0.35 0.20 20.90
C ASP A 56 0.49 -0.73 19.68
N PRO A 57 0.67 -2.06 19.89
CA PRO A 57 0.89 -3.01 18.81
C PRO A 57 -0.26 -3.10 17.79
N ILE A 58 -1.52 -2.90 18.21
CA ILE A 58 -2.68 -2.99 17.32
C ILE A 58 -2.68 -1.78 16.39
N THR A 59 -2.48 -0.58 16.95
CA THR A 59 -2.33 0.66 16.18
C THR A 59 -1.18 0.57 15.17
N PHE A 60 -0.01 0.09 15.60
CA PHE A 60 1.12 -0.11 14.69
C PHE A 60 0.78 -1.06 13.54
N LYS A 61 0.21 -2.24 13.86
CA LYS A 61 -0.16 -3.25 12.86
C LYS A 61 -1.14 -2.68 11.85
N ASN A 62 -2.24 -2.09 12.32
CA ASN A 62 -3.30 -1.57 11.46
C ASN A 62 -2.78 -0.44 10.56
N LEU A 63 -1.92 0.44 11.10
CA LEU A 63 -1.28 1.49 10.32
C LEU A 63 -0.35 0.92 9.25
N PHE A 64 0.52 -0.03 9.61
CA PHE A 64 1.45 -0.62 8.66
C PHE A 64 0.72 -1.39 7.56
N VAL A 65 -0.30 -2.19 7.89
CA VAL A 65 -1.14 -2.92 6.93
C VAL A 65 -1.87 -1.96 5.98
N PHE A 66 -2.38 -0.83 6.49
CA PHE A 66 -2.97 0.21 5.66
C PHE A 66 -1.99 0.82 4.66
N PHE A 67 -0.73 1.06 5.03
CA PHE A 67 0.25 1.51 4.05
C PHE A 67 0.64 0.39 3.08
N LEU A 68 0.76 -0.84 3.57
CA LEU A 68 1.22 -1.98 2.80
C LEU A 68 0.30 -2.31 1.61
N VAL A 69 -1.02 -2.17 1.77
CA VAL A 69 -1.99 -2.33 0.67
C VAL A 69 -1.81 -1.28 -0.45
N LEU A 70 -1.11 -0.17 -0.18
CA LEU A 70 -0.87 0.91 -1.14
C LEU A 70 0.49 0.80 -1.85
N HIS A 71 1.28 -0.25 -1.57
CA HIS A 71 2.63 -0.41 -2.13
C HIS A 71 2.66 -0.31 -3.66
N ASP A 72 1.61 -0.82 -4.31
CA ASP A 72 1.46 -0.95 -5.76
C ASP A 72 0.51 0.07 -6.38
N LEU A 73 0.19 1.16 -5.67
CA LEU A 73 -0.74 2.20 -6.14
C LEU A 73 -0.34 2.79 -7.50
N GLY A 74 0.95 2.80 -7.84
CA GLY A 74 1.41 3.28 -9.13
C GLY A 74 1.07 2.37 -10.31
N LYS A 75 0.66 1.12 -10.08
CA LYS A 75 0.23 0.20 -11.15
C LYS A 75 -1.11 0.58 -11.76
N PHE A 76 -1.88 1.47 -11.12
CA PHE A 76 -3.06 2.06 -11.73
C PHE A 76 -2.72 2.95 -12.95
N SER A 77 -1.47 3.32 -13.15
CA SER A 77 -1.09 4.15 -14.31
C SER A 77 -1.38 3.42 -15.62
N ASP A 78 -1.97 4.14 -16.58
CA ASP A 78 -2.21 3.63 -17.93
C ASP A 78 -0.92 3.12 -18.58
N CYS A 79 0.22 3.77 -18.34
CA CYS A 79 1.50 3.33 -18.87
C CYS A 79 1.96 1.97 -18.30
N PHE A 80 1.70 1.68 -17.02
CA PHE A 80 1.96 0.36 -16.44
C PHE A 80 0.99 -0.68 -17.00
N GLN A 81 -0.31 -0.38 -17.01
CA GLN A 81 -1.34 -1.31 -17.51
C GLN A 81 -1.12 -1.68 -18.98
N SER A 82 -0.55 -0.76 -19.77
CA SER A 82 -0.20 -0.94 -21.18
C SER A 82 1.01 -1.84 -21.43
N LEU A 83 1.73 -2.30 -20.40
CA LEU A 83 2.80 -3.29 -20.56
C LEU A 83 2.29 -4.64 -21.08
N ILE A 84 1.01 -4.96 -20.83
CA ILE A 84 0.37 -6.21 -21.27
C ILE A 84 -0.97 -5.86 -21.95
N PRO A 85 -0.94 -5.44 -23.23
CA PRO A 85 -2.10 -4.88 -23.93
C PRO A 85 -3.31 -5.84 -24.01
N ASN A 86 -3.07 -7.13 -24.17
CA ASN A 86 -4.13 -8.14 -24.22
C ASN A 86 -4.91 -8.23 -22.90
N VAL A 87 -4.23 -8.17 -21.75
CA VAL A 87 -4.89 -8.15 -20.44
C VAL A 87 -5.63 -6.83 -20.21
N LYS A 88 -5.00 -5.71 -20.59
CA LYS A 88 -5.62 -4.38 -20.53
C LYS A 88 -6.95 -4.33 -21.31
N SER A 89 -6.96 -4.86 -22.54
CA SER A 89 -8.17 -4.98 -23.35
C SER A 89 -9.21 -5.93 -22.75
N ALA A 90 -8.79 -7.04 -22.14
CA ALA A 90 -9.70 -7.98 -21.47
C ALA A 90 -10.37 -7.39 -20.21
N LEU A 91 -9.83 -6.29 -19.68
CA LEU A 91 -10.36 -5.53 -18.54
C LEU A 91 -11.16 -4.29 -18.97
N ASP A 92 -11.64 -4.27 -20.21
CA ASP A 92 -12.39 -3.17 -20.82
C ASP A 92 -11.63 -1.82 -20.82
N ASN A 93 -10.30 -1.87 -20.86
CA ASN A 93 -9.44 -0.69 -21.03
C ASN A 93 -8.66 -0.80 -22.35
N SER A 94 -9.30 -0.45 -23.46
CA SER A 94 -8.70 -0.53 -24.80
C SER A 94 -8.15 0.80 -25.32
N ASN A 95 -7.98 1.79 -24.45
CA ASN A 95 -7.42 3.08 -24.85
C ASN A 95 -5.94 2.94 -25.23
N PRO A 96 -5.46 3.71 -26.23
CA PRO A 96 -4.04 3.76 -26.54
C PRO A 96 -3.27 4.30 -25.33
N PRO A 97 -2.01 3.87 -25.14
CA PRO A 97 -1.21 4.34 -24.01
C PRO A 97 -1.03 5.85 -24.05
N ILE A 98 -1.24 6.53 -22.92
CA ILE A 98 -1.02 7.99 -22.79
C ILE A 98 0.46 8.37 -22.93
N GLY A 99 1.35 7.42 -22.65
CA GLY A 99 2.80 7.60 -22.73
C GLY A 99 3.56 6.30 -22.51
N SER A 100 4.88 6.36 -22.66
CA SER A 100 5.76 5.22 -22.36
C SER A 100 5.90 5.01 -20.85
N TYR A 101 6.00 3.75 -20.43
CA TYR A 101 6.33 3.39 -19.06
C TYR A 101 7.81 3.70 -18.77
N SER A 102 8.09 4.97 -18.50
CA SER A 102 9.44 5.50 -18.27
C SER A 102 9.78 5.62 -16.78
N ILE A 103 8.77 5.79 -15.93
CA ILE A 103 8.91 5.84 -14.47
C ILE A 103 8.31 4.58 -13.86
N ARG A 104 9.06 3.94 -12.96
CA ARG A 104 8.61 2.72 -12.28
C ARG A 104 7.39 2.99 -11.39
N HIS A 105 6.48 2.02 -11.34
CA HIS A 105 5.23 2.09 -10.57
C HIS A 105 5.46 2.37 -9.08
N ASP A 106 6.54 1.89 -8.50
CA ASP A 106 6.93 2.17 -7.12
C ASP A 106 7.04 3.70 -6.87
N SER A 107 7.77 4.42 -7.72
CA SER A 107 7.88 5.87 -7.68
C SER A 107 6.58 6.58 -8.09
N LEU A 108 5.85 6.06 -9.09
CA LEU A 108 4.55 6.63 -9.48
C LEU A 108 3.53 6.56 -8.35
N GLY A 109 3.47 5.46 -7.59
CA GLY A 109 2.58 5.30 -6.44
C GLY A 109 2.91 6.29 -5.32
N TYR A 110 4.19 6.51 -5.07
CA TYR A 110 4.65 7.53 -4.12
C TYR A 110 4.25 8.95 -4.54
N ILE A 111 4.46 9.30 -5.82
CA ILE A 111 4.09 10.62 -6.35
C ILE A 111 2.57 10.79 -6.35
N PHE A 112 1.80 9.75 -6.70
CA PHE A 112 0.34 9.71 -6.63
C PHE A 112 -0.15 10.03 -5.22
N TRP A 113 0.39 9.31 -4.22
CA TRP A 113 0.06 9.53 -2.81
C TRP A 113 0.28 10.99 -2.42
N GLY A 114 1.48 11.52 -2.71
CA GLY A 114 1.83 12.89 -2.37
C GLY A 114 0.94 13.94 -3.03
N LYS A 115 0.58 13.75 -4.31
CA LYS A 115 -0.18 14.75 -5.10
C LYS A 115 -1.70 14.69 -4.86
N TRP A 116 -2.28 13.50 -4.69
CA TRP A 116 -3.74 13.35 -4.68
C TRP A 116 -4.33 12.79 -3.39
N ILE A 117 -3.60 11.96 -2.64
CA ILE A 117 -4.12 11.42 -1.37
C ILE A 117 -3.76 12.34 -0.21
N LEU A 118 -2.48 12.66 -0.07
CA LEU A 118 -2.01 13.58 0.95
C LEU A 118 -2.22 15.05 0.52
N LYS A 119 -1.87 15.35 -0.74
CA LYS A 119 -1.82 16.69 -1.35
C LYS A 119 -1.12 17.69 -0.42
N ASP A 120 0.20 17.51 -0.30
CA ASP A 120 1.09 18.38 0.46
C ASP A 120 1.77 19.39 -0.47
N GLU A 121 1.08 20.49 -0.76
CA GLU A 121 1.72 21.68 -1.31
C GLU A 121 2.40 22.42 -0.16
N ARG A 122 3.58 21.91 0.20
CA ARG A 122 4.52 22.20 1.31
C ARG A 122 4.45 23.51 2.12
N PHE A 123 3.64 24.53 1.79
CA PHE A 123 3.40 25.75 2.58
C PHE A 123 2.01 26.39 2.36
N GLY A 124 0.88 25.72 2.62
CA GLY A 124 -0.35 26.51 2.77
C GLY A 124 -1.64 25.80 3.10
N ASN A 125 -2.01 24.74 2.40
CA ASN A 125 -3.29 24.05 2.62
C ASN A 125 -3.12 22.55 2.34
N TYR A 126 -3.60 21.73 3.27
CA TYR A 126 -3.71 20.28 3.07
C TYR A 126 -5.13 19.96 2.61
N ASP A 127 -5.31 19.67 1.33
CA ASP A 127 -6.62 19.48 0.69
C ASP A 127 -6.65 18.19 -0.17
N GLY A 128 -6.00 17.15 0.33
CA GLY A 128 -6.02 15.82 -0.26
C GLY A 128 -7.08 14.93 0.37
N LEU A 129 -7.31 13.76 -0.24
CA LEU A 129 -8.29 12.77 0.23
C LEU A 129 -8.15 12.44 1.72
N LEU A 130 -6.91 12.35 2.22
CA LEU A 130 -6.58 12.05 3.62
C LEU A 130 -7.16 13.11 4.56
N THR A 131 -7.07 14.39 4.20
CA THR A 131 -7.53 15.49 5.05
C THR A 131 -9.02 15.72 4.91
N GLU A 132 -9.53 15.69 3.67
CA GLU A 132 -10.95 15.85 3.34
C GLU A 132 -11.83 14.80 4.01
N GLN A 133 -11.35 13.56 4.11
CA GLN A 133 -12.09 12.45 4.72
C GLN A 133 -11.63 12.13 6.14
N ASN A 134 -10.78 12.97 6.75
CA ASN A 134 -10.29 12.80 8.12
C ASN A 134 -9.67 11.41 8.38
N TRP A 135 -8.92 10.87 7.42
CA TRP A 135 -8.24 9.60 7.61
C TRP A 135 -7.21 9.74 8.74
N LEU A 136 -7.01 8.66 9.50
CA LEU A 136 -6.01 8.60 10.58
C LEU A 136 -6.19 9.69 11.65
N SER A 137 -7.40 10.23 11.81
CA SER A 137 -7.73 11.31 12.75
C SER A 137 -7.03 12.65 12.47
N TRP A 138 -6.83 13.00 11.20
CA TRP A 138 -6.19 14.25 10.75
C TRP A 138 -6.73 15.53 11.42
N ASN A 139 -8.05 15.68 11.53
CA ASN A 139 -8.69 16.86 12.13
C ASN A 139 -8.51 16.93 13.66
N GLY A 140 -8.04 15.85 14.29
CA GLY A 140 -7.70 15.81 15.72
C GLY A 140 -6.35 16.42 16.07
N LEU A 141 -5.54 16.83 15.08
CA LEU A 141 -4.20 17.38 15.29
C LEU A 141 -4.26 18.82 15.85
N ARG A 142 -3.52 19.07 16.93
CA ARG A 142 -3.68 20.26 17.80
C ARG A 142 -3.05 21.53 17.21
N SER A 143 -2.04 21.39 16.35
CA SER A 143 -1.29 22.53 15.81
C SER A 143 -0.85 22.31 14.37
N SER A 144 -0.47 23.39 13.68
CA SER A 144 0.17 23.31 12.36
C SER A 144 1.49 22.52 12.38
N LYS A 145 2.23 22.60 13.50
CA LYS A 145 3.46 21.84 13.71
C LYS A 145 3.20 20.34 13.81
N ASP A 146 2.14 19.93 14.50
CA ASP A 146 1.72 18.52 14.57
C ASP A 146 1.30 18.01 13.20
N LYS A 147 0.53 18.80 12.43
CA LYS A 147 0.18 18.48 11.03
C LYS A 147 1.43 18.28 10.16
N SER A 148 2.44 19.12 10.32
CA SER A 148 3.71 18.99 9.59
C SER A 148 4.46 17.70 9.97
N TYR A 149 4.67 17.41 11.26
CA TYR A 149 5.37 16.18 11.66
C TYR A 149 4.58 14.91 11.36
N PHE A 150 3.25 14.97 11.47
CA PHE A 150 2.38 13.88 11.06
C PHE A 150 2.51 13.62 9.56
N THR A 151 2.52 14.67 8.73
CA THR A 151 2.76 14.55 7.29
C THR A 151 4.11 13.89 6.98
N GLU A 152 5.19 14.34 7.62
CA GLU A 152 6.53 13.74 7.48
C GLU A 152 6.56 12.28 7.95
N PHE A 153 5.84 11.95 9.03
CA PHE A 153 5.68 10.57 9.48
C PHE A 153 4.97 9.69 8.44
N LEU A 154 3.89 10.17 7.82
CA LEU A 154 3.22 9.45 6.73
C LEU A 154 4.11 9.34 5.48
N ASP A 155 4.91 10.37 5.16
CA ASP A 155 5.89 10.35 4.07
C ASP A 155 6.93 9.23 4.27
N VAL A 156 7.38 9.01 5.50
CA VAL A 156 8.26 7.87 5.83
C VAL A 156 7.57 6.54 5.57
N LEU A 157 6.33 6.36 6.04
CA LEU A 157 5.60 5.09 5.89
C LEU A 157 5.31 4.77 4.42
N ILE A 158 4.82 5.74 3.64
CA ILE A 158 4.55 5.51 2.22
C ILE A 158 5.84 5.18 1.46
N ARG A 159 6.98 5.82 1.77
CA ARG A 159 8.27 5.49 1.14
C ARG A 159 8.75 4.09 1.46
N CYS A 160 8.44 3.56 2.65
CA CYS A 160 8.80 2.20 3.02
C CYS A 160 8.11 1.18 2.11
N VAL A 161 6.80 1.36 1.87
CA VAL A 161 5.99 0.43 1.07
C VAL A 161 6.14 0.68 -0.43
N THR A 162 6.29 1.92 -0.88
CA THR A 162 6.57 2.27 -2.28
C THR A 162 8.06 2.20 -2.64
N GLY A 163 8.89 1.68 -1.75
CA GLY A 163 10.29 1.30 -2.01
C GLY A 163 10.48 -0.21 -2.18
N HIS A 164 9.40 -0.98 -2.34
CA HIS A 164 9.36 -2.44 -2.26
C HIS A 164 10.18 -3.20 -3.33
N HIS A 165 10.80 -2.50 -4.28
CA HIS A 165 11.76 -3.08 -5.23
C HIS A 165 13.23 -2.87 -4.84
N GLY A 166 13.50 -2.61 -3.57
CA GLY A 166 14.87 -2.51 -3.04
C GLY A 166 15.53 -1.15 -3.23
N ARG A 167 14.76 -0.10 -3.57
CA ARG A 167 15.24 1.27 -3.64
C ARG A 167 14.15 2.25 -3.19
N PRO A 168 14.48 3.28 -2.39
CA PRO A 168 13.52 4.33 -2.05
C PRO A 168 12.96 5.04 -3.29
N PRO A 169 11.66 5.38 -3.33
CA PRO A 169 11.02 6.00 -4.49
C PRO A 169 11.56 7.41 -4.78
N SER A 170 11.44 7.86 -6.03
CA SER A 170 11.91 9.18 -6.46
C SER A 170 10.77 10.13 -6.82
N LYS A 171 10.80 11.36 -6.27
CA LYS A 171 9.88 12.44 -6.68
C LYS A 171 10.08 12.88 -8.14
N ASN A 172 11.28 12.68 -8.68
CA ASN A 172 11.67 13.11 -10.02
C ASN A 172 11.93 11.92 -10.97
N GLY A 173 11.45 10.72 -10.61
CA GLY A 173 11.62 9.54 -11.47
C GLY A 173 13.08 9.15 -11.77
N TYR A 174 14.02 9.60 -10.92
CA TYR A 174 15.46 9.47 -11.08
C TYR A 174 16.07 10.16 -12.32
N SER A 175 15.32 10.98 -13.06
CA SER A 175 15.82 11.75 -14.22
C SER A 175 16.59 13.03 -13.83
N GLY A 176 16.50 13.43 -12.56
CA GLY A 176 17.41 14.37 -11.91
C GLY A 176 17.13 15.86 -12.10
N GLN A 177 16.16 16.27 -12.94
CA GLN A 177 16.03 17.70 -13.29
C GLN A 177 14.60 18.27 -13.26
N THR A 178 13.56 17.46 -13.47
CA THR A 178 12.16 17.93 -13.45
C THR A 178 11.27 17.02 -12.63
N ALA A 179 10.25 17.61 -12.00
CA ALA A 179 9.20 16.83 -11.34
C ALA A 179 8.45 15.99 -12.37
N VAL A 180 8.10 14.76 -12.00
CA VAL A 180 7.31 13.88 -12.88
C VAL A 180 5.91 14.43 -13.02
N SER A 181 5.45 14.64 -14.25
CA SER A 181 4.04 14.94 -14.53
C SER A 181 3.21 13.66 -14.43
N LEU A 182 2.36 13.55 -13.42
CA LEU A 182 1.42 12.42 -13.30
C LEU A 182 0.46 12.35 -14.49
N ASP A 183 0.14 13.47 -15.11
CA ASP A 183 -0.82 13.55 -16.22
C ASP A 183 -0.24 12.93 -17.51
N SER A 184 1.06 12.65 -17.55
CA SER A 184 1.72 11.88 -18.62
C SER A 184 1.75 10.37 -18.36
N HIS A 185 1.17 9.91 -17.24
CA HIS A 185 1.22 8.52 -16.79
C HIS A 185 -0.16 7.97 -16.39
N PHE A 186 -1.00 8.82 -15.79
CA PHE A 186 -2.36 8.49 -15.36
C PHE A 186 -3.37 9.28 -16.20
N THR A 187 -4.37 8.59 -16.71
CA THR A 187 -5.60 9.21 -17.20
C THR A 187 -6.48 9.66 -16.02
N GLU A 188 -7.50 10.47 -16.28
CA GLU A 188 -8.47 10.84 -15.24
C GLU A 188 -9.24 9.61 -14.71
N ALA A 189 -9.48 8.61 -15.57
CA ALA A 189 -10.09 7.35 -15.17
C ALA A 189 -9.20 6.56 -14.20
N ASP A 190 -7.89 6.49 -14.47
CA ASP A 190 -6.90 5.85 -13.59
C ASP A 190 -6.83 6.53 -12.24
N ARG A 191 -6.78 7.87 -12.25
CA ARG A 191 -6.81 8.68 -11.04
C ARG A 191 -8.07 8.39 -10.23
N SER A 192 -9.25 8.42 -10.84
CA SER A 192 -10.51 8.12 -10.15
C SER A 192 -10.52 6.71 -9.58
N ALA A 193 -10.11 5.70 -10.35
CA ALA A 193 -10.08 4.31 -9.91
C ALA A 193 -9.12 4.10 -8.72
N ALA A 194 -7.92 4.66 -8.77
CA ALA A 194 -6.95 4.59 -7.68
C ALA A 194 -7.43 5.34 -6.41
N LEU A 195 -8.10 6.49 -6.56
CA LEU A 195 -8.70 7.21 -5.43
C LEU A 195 -9.87 6.40 -4.82
N ASP A 196 -10.74 5.83 -5.64
CA ASP A 196 -11.86 5.02 -5.17
C ASP A 196 -11.38 3.73 -4.49
N PHE A 197 -10.34 3.08 -5.03
CA PHE A 197 -9.65 1.98 -4.35
C PHE A 197 -9.12 2.42 -2.98
N SER A 198 -8.46 3.57 -2.90
CA SER A 198 -7.89 4.09 -1.65
C SER A 198 -8.98 4.42 -0.61
N LYS A 199 -10.15 4.90 -1.05
CA LYS A 199 -11.34 5.10 -0.18
C LYS A 199 -11.86 3.78 0.37
N GLU A 200 -11.99 2.76 -0.47
CA GLU A 200 -12.42 1.42 -0.03
C GLU A 200 -11.39 0.79 0.93
N VAL A 201 -10.09 0.97 0.67
CA VAL A 201 -9.03 0.59 1.61
C VAL A 201 -9.24 1.24 2.97
N ASN A 202 -9.45 2.55 3.02
CA ASN A 202 -9.71 3.25 4.29
C ASN A 202 -11.00 2.77 4.96
N ARG A 203 -12.06 2.47 4.20
CA ARG A 203 -13.32 1.92 4.74
C ARG A 203 -13.12 0.54 5.37
N ILE A 204 -12.43 -0.37 4.69
CA ILE A 204 -12.23 -1.77 5.10
C ILE A 204 -11.27 -1.85 6.29
N LEU A 205 -10.11 -1.21 6.19
CA LEU A 205 -9.07 -1.31 7.22
C LEU A 205 -9.28 -0.34 8.37
N SER A 206 -10.03 0.76 8.15
CA SER A 206 -10.38 1.78 9.15
C SER A 206 -9.20 2.15 10.08
N PRO A 207 -8.02 2.49 9.54
CA PRO A 207 -6.85 2.72 10.38
C PRO A 207 -7.04 3.96 11.24
N ASN A 208 -6.52 3.93 12.47
CA ASN A 208 -6.50 5.08 13.36
C ASN A 208 -5.17 5.11 14.11
N LEU A 209 -4.49 6.26 14.11
CA LEU A 209 -3.22 6.41 14.84
C LEU A 209 -3.45 6.53 16.36
N ASN A 210 -4.59 7.07 16.81
CA ASN A 210 -4.91 7.35 18.23
C ASN A 210 -3.69 7.68 19.11
N PHE A 211 -2.97 8.75 18.75
CA PHE A 211 -1.71 9.13 19.39
C PHE A 211 -1.85 10.49 20.06
N ASP A 212 -1.51 10.53 21.36
CA ASP A 212 -1.58 11.70 22.22
C ASP A 212 -0.20 12.25 22.63
N GLY A 213 0.87 11.62 22.13
CA GLY A 213 2.26 11.98 22.38
C GLY A 213 2.82 13.06 21.44
N ASP A 214 4.15 13.16 21.41
CA ASP A 214 4.88 14.15 20.59
C ASP A 214 5.11 13.64 19.15
N PHE A 215 4.53 14.33 18.16
CA PHE A 215 4.62 13.93 16.75
C PHE A 215 6.03 14.03 16.16
N LYS A 216 6.88 14.93 16.69
CA LYS A 216 8.29 15.01 16.26
C LYS A 216 9.02 13.74 16.67
N THR A 217 8.75 13.24 17.87
CA THR A 217 9.31 11.99 18.38
C THR A 217 8.82 10.81 17.56
N LEU A 218 7.51 10.74 17.27
CA LEU A 218 6.93 9.71 16.41
C LEU A 218 7.60 9.67 15.02
N TYR A 219 7.71 10.83 14.36
CA TYR A 219 8.40 10.97 13.08
C TYR A 219 9.87 10.52 13.15
N ASN A 220 10.64 11.01 14.14
CA ASN A 220 12.04 10.63 14.30
C ASN A 220 12.22 9.13 14.56
N SER A 221 11.30 8.52 15.32
CA SER A 221 11.29 7.08 15.56
C SER A 221 11.00 6.29 14.29
N ALA A 222 10.04 6.74 13.47
CA ALA A 222 9.73 6.12 12.19
C ALA A 222 10.94 6.16 11.24
N LEU A 223 11.63 7.30 11.16
CA LEU A 223 12.88 7.41 10.39
C LEU A 223 13.92 6.35 10.81
N ARG A 224 14.11 6.16 12.12
CA ARG A 224 15.10 5.20 12.66
C ARG A 224 14.78 3.75 12.31
N ILE A 225 13.51 3.39 12.18
CA ILE A 225 13.08 2.02 11.84
C ILE A 225 12.71 1.83 10.37
N SER A 226 12.77 2.90 9.56
CA SER A 226 12.29 2.90 8.17
C SER A 226 12.88 1.79 7.30
N PHE A 227 14.19 1.52 7.40
CA PHE A 227 14.83 0.43 6.65
C PHE A 227 14.27 -0.96 7.02
N TRP A 228 13.91 -1.19 8.28
CA TRP A 228 13.29 -2.44 8.72
C TRP A 228 11.86 -2.56 8.18
N LEU A 229 11.09 -1.47 8.22
CA LEU A 229 9.73 -1.45 7.66
C LEU A 229 9.74 -1.62 6.13
N ALA A 230 10.71 -1.02 5.43
CA ALA A 230 10.91 -1.21 4.01
C ALA A 230 11.26 -2.68 3.69
N GLY A 231 12.20 -3.29 4.43
CA GLY A 231 12.52 -4.71 4.29
C GLY A 231 11.32 -5.63 4.56
N LEU A 232 10.51 -5.31 5.56
CA LEU A 232 9.26 -6.03 5.82
C LEU A 232 8.25 -5.87 4.68
N SER A 233 8.17 -4.68 4.06
CA SER A 233 7.29 -4.42 2.92
C SER A 233 7.70 -5.26 1.70
N VAL A 234 9.01 -5.33 1.40
CA VAL A 234 9.58 -6.19 0.35
C VAL A 234 9.24 -7.66 0.62
N LEU A 235 9.44 -8.12 1.86
CA LEU A 235 9.13 -9.49 2.26
C LEU A 235 7.65 -9.83 2.04
N CYS A 236 6.75 -8.92 2.41
CA CYS A 236 5.31 -9.13 2.24
C CYS A 236 4.93 -9.20 0.75
N ASP A 237 5.48 -8.33 -0.10
CA ASP A 237 5.23 -8.37 -1.54
C ASP A 237 5.75 -9.67 -2.17
N TRP A 238 6.93 -10.14 -1.77
CA TRP A 238 7.49 -11.40 -2.26
C TRP A 238 6.61 -12.60 -1.90
N ILE A 239 6.14 -12.69 -0.65
CA ILE A 239 5.26 -13.76 -0.21
C ILE A 239 3.89 -13.65 -0.91
N GLY A 240 3.31 -12.45 -0.95
CA GLY A 240 2.03 -12.16 -1.62
C GLY A 240 2.07 -12.32 -3.14
N SER A 241 3.26 -12.42 -3.74
CA SER A 241 3.48 -12.70 -5.16
C SER A 241 3.60 -14.19 -5.49
N ASN A 242 3.55 -15.09 -4.49
CA ASN A 242 3.63 -16.52 -4.74
C ASN A 242 2.33 -17.04 -5.39
N ALA A 243 2.36 -17.24 -6.71
CA ALA A 243 1.20 -17.65 -7.51
C ALA A 243 0.66 -19.07 -7.18
N GLU A 244 1.43 -19.92 -6.50
CA GLU A 244 0.92 -21.23 -6.04
C GLU A 244 -0.15 -21.07 -4.94
N ILE A 245 0.10 -20.12 -4.03
CA ILE A 245 -0.76 -19.84 -2.87
C ILE A 245 -1.77 -18.74 -3.23
N PHE A 246 -1.27 -17.62 -3.75
CA PHE A 246 -2.06 -16.48 -4.21
C PHE A 246 -2.43 -16.66 -5.68
N LYS A 247 -3.28 -17.67 -5.92
CA LYS A 247 -3.78 -17.97 -7.27
C LYS A 247 -4.52 -16.77 -7.84
N TYR A 248 -4.26 -16.52 -9.11
CA TYR A 248 -4.88 -15.45 -9.88
C TYR A 248 -6.41 -15.49 -9.77
N HIS A 249 -6.95 -14.33 -9.43
CA HIS A 249 -8.38 -14.09 -9.29
C HIS A 249 -8.77 -12.97 -10.26
N GLN A 250 -9.54 -13.34 -11.30
CA GLN A 250 -9.94 -12.46 -12.41
C GLN A 250 -11.37 -11.94 -12.28
N THR A 251 -12.24 -12.68 -11.58
CA THR A 251 -13.65 -12.35 -11.45
C THR A 251 -13.86 -11.44 -10.24
N PRO A 252 -14.43 -10.23 -10.40
CA PRO A 252 -14.68 -9.36 -9.27
C PRO A 252 -15.73 -9.92 -8.31
N ILE A 253 -15.33 -10.10 -7.06
CA ILE A 253 -16.18 -10.19 -5.86
C ILE A 253 -16.01 -8.95 -4.98
N ASP A 254 -16.77 -8.82 -3.90
CA ASP A 254 -16.58 -7.71 -2.96
C ASP A 254 -15.15 -7.70 -2.37
N LEU A 255 -14.57 -6.51 -2.18
CA LEU A 255 -13.16 -6.37 -1.81
C LEU A 255 -12.90 -6.78 -0.37
N GLU A 256 -13.84 -6.46 0.53
CA GLU A 256 -13.78 -6.87 1.93
C GLU A 256 -14.02 -8.37 2.07
N GLU A 257 -14.93 -8.93 1.28
CA GLU A 257 -15.11 -10.37 1.17
C GLU A 257 -13.84 -11.08 0.69
N TYR A 258 -13.19 -10.58 -0.38
CA TYR A 258 -11.92 -11.14 -0.87
C TYR A 258 -10.86 -11.11 0.23
N TYR A 259 -10.69 -9.95 0.89
CA TYR A 259 -9.69 -9.80 1.95
C TYR A 259 -9.91 -10.79 3.10
N THR A 260 -11.13 -10.79 3.65
CA THR A 260 -11.45 -11.54 4.87
C THR A 260 -11.54 -13.05 4.66
N LYS A 261 -12.05 -13.51 3.50
CA LYS A 261 -12.27 -14.94 3.24
C LYS A 261 -11.16 -15.60 2.43
N ILE A 262 -10.41 -14.84 1.63
CA ILE A 262 -9.42 -15.38 0.69
C ILE A 262 -8.01 -14.94 1.10
N SER A 263 -7.72 -13.64 1.11
CA SER A 263 -6.36 -13.12 1.35
C SER A 263 -5.81 -13.55 2.71
N LEU A 264 -6.55 -13.35 3.80
CA LEU A 264 -6.10 -13.71 5.16
C LEU A 264 -5.83 -15.22 5.29
N LYS A 265 -6.67 -16.07 4.68
CA LYS A 265 -6.48 -17.52 4.70
C LYS A 265 -5.22 -17.94 3.94
N ARG A 266 -5.01 -17.37 2.75
CA ARG A 266 -3.83 -17.62 1.92
C ARG A 266 -2.56 -17.11 2.56
N ALA A 267 -2.61 -15.93 3.17
CA ALA A 267 -1.51 -15.37 3.95
C ALA A 267 -1.14 -16.26 5.14
N LEU A 268 -2.11 -16.80 5.87
CA LEU A 268 -1.87 -17.76 6.95
C LEU A 268 -1.14 -19.01 6.44
N GLU A 269 -1.58 -19.58 5.32
CA GLU A 269 -0.87 -20.70 4.69
C GLU A 269 0.56 -20.32 4.31
N ALA A 270 0.74 -19.18 3.63
CA ALA A 270 2.03 -18.71 3.14
C ALA A 270 3.03 -18.47 4.28
N ILE A 271 2.60 -17.80 5.35
CA ILE A 271 3.45 -17.54 6.52
C ILE A 271 3.85 -18.86 7.20
N ASN A 272 2.92 -19.80 7.38
CA ASN A 272 3.25 -21.10 7.96
C ASN A 272 4.24 -21.89 7.09
N ARG A 273 4.12 -21.82 5.77
CA ARG A 273 5.06 -22.46 4.82
C ARG A 273 6.41 -21.75 4.71
N SER A 274 6.48 -20.46 5.03
CA SER A 274 7.69 -19.64 4.85
C SER A 274 8.83 -19.98 5.82
N GLY A 275 8.52 -20.59 6.97
CA GLY A 275 9.49 -20.84 8.04
C GLY A 275 9.99 -19.57 8.75
N LEU A 276 9.33 -18.42 8.56
CA LEU A 276 9.75 -17.12 9.11
C LEU A 276 9.25 -16.86 10.53
N LEU A 277 8.36 -17.71 11.05
CA LEU A 277 7.83 -17.54 12.41
C LEU A 277 8.88 -17.90 13.47
N PRO A 278 8.88 -17.21 14.63
CA PRO A 278 9.75 -17.57 15.74
C PRO A 278 9.59 -19.04 16.15
N SER A 279 10.69 -19.73 16.42
CA SER A 279 10.66 -21.07 16.99
C SER A 279 10.16 -21.03 18.43
N LYS A 280 9.29 -21.97 18.80
CA LYS A 280 8.85 -22.14 20.20
C LYS A 280 10.02 -22.69 21.02
N ILE A 281 10.45 -21.94 22.03
CA ILE A 281 11.40 -22.46 23.03
C ILE A 281 10.62 -23.43 23.90
N THR A 282 10.98 -24.72 23.84
CA THR A 282 10.47 -25.71 24.78
C THR A 282 11.48 -25.78 25.93
N PHE A 283 11.06 -25.35 27.12
CA PHE A 283 11.86 -25.60 28.31
C PHE A 283 11.75 -27.09 28.65
N ASN A 284 12.87 -27.80 28.65
CA ASN A 284 12.90 -29.15 29.24
C ASN A 284 12.48 -29.00 30.70
N LYS A 285 11.45 -29.74 31.09
CA LYS A 285 11.15 -29.93 32.51
C LYS A 285 12.21 -30.89 33.04
N ASP A 286 13.10 -30.36 33.87
CA ASP A 286 13.96 -31.18 34.75
C ASP A 286 13.09 -31.98 35.73
#